data_AF-A0A9E2I9J5-F1
#
_entry.id   AF-A0A9E2I9J5-F1
#
_cell.length_a   1.000
_cell.length_b   1.000
_cell.length_c   1.000
_cell.angle_alpha   90.00
_cell.angle_beta   90.00
_cell.angle_gamma   90.00
#
_symmetry.space_group_name_H-M   'P 1'
#
loop_
_entity.id
_entity.type
_entity.pdbx_description
1 polymer ?
#
loop_
_entity_poly.entity_id
_entity_poly.type
_entity_poly.pdbx_seq_one_letter_code
_entity_poly.pdbx_strand_id
1 'polypeptide(L)'
;MTAPIIFCEDIHTNDDLISFREQTFILKEKNIYIEQLGELFKIMNPNLLYVDVKEYEKKKQEFIIEYTQVEKDKFRGCWVYLPWKGYFIHMLTPKQYSLVRTNRNKNLITTEEQDVLINSCVATIGLSIGNSIATSLAYNGIGGKVKLAEFDTIDTSNLNRIRAGICQVGEKKIDVISQQIYEIDPFIQQYLFKNGLDDSNLESFFIKDKPDIIFEVIDDFVMKIKLRLMAKKYGVPVVMCTNIGDRVLIDIERFDLDKDLPLFGGRVENIPEEILNNPDNTDILKNEYAVKLVGRELIPDRALNSVSAIGKDLVARPQLMSTVTISSGLSAYIARKILLGETNLSGSYFIKFSELFF
;
A
#
# COMPACT_ATOMS: atom_id res chain seq x y z
N MET A 1 2.77 11.43 -15.33
CA MET A 1 1.46 11.01 -14.79
C MET A 1 1.16 11.80 -13.54
N THR A 2 -0.03 12.37 -13.45
CA THR A 2 -0.42 13.39 -12.47
C THR A 2 -1.27 12.80 -11.34
N ALA A 3 -1.04 13.27 -10.12
CA ALA A 3 -1.91 13.02 -8.97
C ALA A 3 -3.33 13.58 -9.24
N PRO A 4 -4.36 13.21 -8.45
CA PRO A 4 -5.66 13.85 -8.51
C PRO A 4 -5.56 15.37 -8.36
N ILE A 5 -6.44 16.10 -9.05
CA ILE A 5 -6.63 17.53 -8.83
C ILE A 5 -7.83 17.67 -7.89
N ILE A 6 -7.64 18.36 -6.75
CA ILE A 6 -8.61 18.39 -5.66
C ILE A 6 -8.96 19.83 -5.31
N PHE A 7 -10.26 20.11 -5.31
CA PHE A 7 -10.84 21.37 -4.84
C PHE A 7 -11.66 21.08 -3.59
N CYS A 8 -11.51 21.86 -2.52
CA CYS A 8 -12.22 21.64 -1.26
C CYS A 8 -12.84 22.93 -0.72
N GLU A 9 -13.95 22.79 0.01
CA GLU A 9 -14.87 23.85 0.45
C GLU A 9 -14.22 25.03 1.19
N ASP A 10 -13.12 24.81 1.91
CA ASP A 10 -12.44 25.85 2.70
C ASP A 10 -11.22 26.48 1.98
N ILE A 11 -10.89 25.99 0.79
CA ILE A 11 -9.67 26.37 0.05
C ILE A 11 -10.01 26.99 -1.31
N HIS A 12 -11.08 26.50 -1.95
CA HIS A 12 -11.45 26.85 -3.31
C HIS A 12 -12.90 27.35 -3.37
N THR A 13 -13.22 28.08 -4.44
CA THR A 13 -14.50 28.71 -4.70
C THR A 13 -15.25 28.02 -5.84
N ASN A 14 -16.52 28.37 -6.06
CA ASN A 14 -17.25 27.89 -7.25
C ASN A 14 -16.60 28.35 -8.56
N ASP A 15 -16.00 29.54 -8.58
CA ASP A 15 -15.33 30.07 -9.78
C ASP A 15 -14.12 29.21 -10.17
N ASP A 16 -13.37 28.68 -9.20
CA ASP A 16 -12.28 27.73 -9.47
C ASP A 16 -12.81 26.46 -10.16
N LEU A 17 -13.96 25.94 -9.71
CA LEU A 17 -14.59 24.77 -10.32
C LEU A 17 -15.11 25.06 -11.73
N ILE A 18 -15.69 26.24 -11.95
CA ILE A 18 -16.17 26.67 -13.28
C ILE A 18 -14.98 26.78 -14.23
N SER A 19 -13.93 27.49 -13.82
CA SER A 19 -12.70 27.66 -14.60
C SER A 19 -12.07 26.30 -14.95
N PHE A 20 -12.03 25.38 -13.99
CA PHE A 20 -11.51 24.03 -14.22
C PHE A 20 -12.32 23.25 -15.26
N ARG A 21 -13.66 23.32 -15.21
CA ARG A 21 -14.55 22.68 -16.19
C ARG A 21 -14.40 23.24 -17.59
N GLU A 22 -14.13 24.54 -17.72
CA GLU A 22 -13.90 25.19 -19.01
C GLU A 22 -12.56 24.81 -19.65
N GLN A 23 -11.54 24.55 -18.83
CA GLN A 23 -10.17 24.29 -19.28
C GLN A 23 -9.81 22.80 -19.39
N THR A 24 -10.61 21.91 -18.81
CA THR A 24 -10.27 20.49 -18.68
C THR A 24 -11.32 19.60 -19.33
N PHE A 25 -10.87 18.63 -20.12
CA PHE A 25 -11.76 17.59 -20.63
C PHE A 25 -12.20 16.65 -19.50
N ILE A 26 -13.49 16.68 -19.17
CA ILE A 26 -14.13 15.81 -18.19
C ILE A 26 -14.97 14.79 -18.95
N LEU A 27 -14.58 13.51 -18.88
CA LEU A 27 -15.33 12.42 -19.48
C LEU A 27 -16.62 12.16 -18.72
N LYS A 28 -16.59 12.23 -17.39
CA LYS A 28 -17.76 11.98 -16.55
C LYS A 28 -17.72 12.79 -15.26
N GLU A 29 -18.79 13.52 -15.00
CA GLU A 29 -19.02 14.17 -13.71
C GLU A 29 -19.95 13.30 -12.85
N LYS A 30 -19.60 13.08 -11.58
CA LYS A 30 -20.40 12.28 -10.64
C LYS A 30 -20.51 12.98 -9.29
N ASN A 31 -21.73 13.24 -8.83
CA ASN A 31 -21.96 13.74 -7.48
C ASN A 31 -22.37 12.60 -6.55
N ILE A 32 -21.47 12.21 -5.64
CA ILE A 32 -21.72 11.21 -4.61
C ILE A 32 -21.81 11.82 -3.20
N TYR A 33 -21.61 13.13 -3.06
CA TYR A 33 -21.59 13.83 -1.77
C TYR A 33 -22.87 13.59 -0.95
N ILE A 34 -24.05 13.68 -1.59
CA ILE A 34 -25.34 13.49 -0.90
C ILE A 34 -25.53 12.05 -0.41
N GLU A 35 -25.14 11.07 -1.21
CA GLU A 35 -25.18 9.65 -0.83
C GLU A 35 -24.27 9.41 0.38
N GLN A 36 -23.06 9.94 0.32
CA GLN A 36 -22.07 9.84 1.40
C GLN A 36 -22.48 10.59 2.67
N LEU A 37 -23.16 11.74 2.58
CA LEU A 37 -23.75 12.41 3.74
C LEU A 37 -24.80 11.53 4.43
N GLY A 38 -25.57 10.76 3.65
CA GLY A 38 -26.48 9.77 4.18
C GLY A 38 -25.78 8.66 4.97
N GLU A 39 -24.63 8.19 4.49
CA GLU A 39 -23.78 7.24 5.23
C GLU A 39 -23.18 7.86 6.48
N LEU A 40 -22.67 9.09 6.39
CA LEU A 40 -22.12 9.84 7.52
C LEU A 40 -23.18 10.04 8.62
N PHE A 41 -24.39 10.44 8.27
CA PHE A 41 -25.52 10.55 9.19
C PHE A 41 -25.76 9.25 9.95
N LYS A 42 -25.80 8.12 9.22
CA LYS A 42 -26.00 6.78 9.79
C LYS A 42 -24.91 6.42 10.79
N ILE A 43 -23.67 6.81 10.50
CA ILE A 43 -22.50 6.55 11.34
C ILE A 43 -22.49 7.43 12.60
N MET A 44 -22.93 8.68 12.48
CA MET A 44 -23.01 9.62 13.60
C MET A 44 -24.21 9.38 14.51
N ASN A 45 -25.25 8.70 14.00
CA ASN A 45 -26.51 8.47 14.71
C ASN A 45 -26.92 6.98 14.72
N PRO A 46 -26.05 6.06 15.20
CA PRO A 46 -26.33 4.62 15.16
C PRO A 46 -27.53 4.23 16.02
N ASN A 47 -27.86 5.03 17.05
CA ASN A 47 -29.05 4.88 17.87
C ASN A 47 -30.37 5.06 17.10
N LEU A 48 -30.33 5.66 15.91
CA LEU A 48 -31.51 5.83 15.06
C LEU A 48 -31.75 4.67 14.09
N LEU A 49 -30.87 3.65 14.03
CA LEU A 49 -30.99 2.56 13.05
C LEU A 49 -32.28 1.74 13.14
N TYR A 50 -32.89 1.72 14.33
CA TYR A 50 -34.07 0.89 14.62
C TYR A 50 -35.28 1.71 15.05
N VAL A 51 -35.27 3.03 14.81
CA VAL A 51 -36.45 3.88 15.00
C VAL A 51 -37.40 3.74 13.81
N ASP A 52 -38.58 4.37 13.90
CA ASP A 52 -39.52 4.42 12.78
C ASP A 52 -38.86 4.96 11.50
N VAL A 53 -39.14 4.33 10.37
CA VAL A 53 -38.50 4.66 9.08
C VAL A 53 -38.77 6.11 8.68
N LYS A 54 -39.97 6.65 8.95
CA LYS A 54 -40.29 8.04 8.62
C LYS A 54 -39.51 9.00 9.51
N GLU A 55 -39.34 8.67 10.79
CA GLU A 55 -38.52 9.47 11.70
C GLU A 55 -37.04 9.47 11.28
N TYR A 56 -36.49 8.31 10.94
CA TYR A 56 -35.11 8.17 10.45
C TYR A 56 -34.88 9.02 9.20
N GLU A 57 -35.74 8.88 8.19
CA GLU A 57 -35.60 9.64 6.94
C GLU A 57 -35.78 11.13 7.17
N LYS A 58 -36.70 11.57 8.04
CA LYS A 58 -36.85 12.98 8.38
C LYS A 58 -35.55 13.57 8.95
N LYS A 59 -34.98 12.92 9.98
CA LYS A 59 -33.73 13.37 10.62
C LYS A 59 -32.53 13.35 9.66
N LYS A 60 -32.47 12.35 8.78
CA LYS A 60 -31.45 12.25 7.73
C LYS A 60 -31.56 13.41 6.73
N GLN A 61 -32.77 13.77 6.29
CA GLN A 61 -32.97 14.89 5.38
C GLN A 61 -32.60 16.22 6.04
N GLU A 62 -32.96 16.43 7.31
CA GLU A 62 -32.56 17.61 8.09
C GLU A 62 -31.03 17.75 8.14
N PHE A 63 -30.32 16.65 8.43
CA PHE A 63 -28.86 16.60 8.40
C PHE A 63 -28.28 16.92 7.01
N ILE A 64 -28.82 16.32 5.94
CA ILE A 64 -28.33 16.60 4.57
C ILE A 64 -28.53 18.08 4.21
N ILE A 65 -29.66 18.68 4.57
CA ILE A 65 -29.94 20.10 4.34
C ILE A 65 -28.90 20.95 5.05
N GLU A 66 -28.61 20.69 6.33
CA GLU A 66 -27.59 21.42 7.09
C GLU A 66 -26.21 21.37 6.41
N TYR A 67 -25.79 20.20 5.92
CA TYR A 67 -24.49 19.98 5.27
C TYR A 67 -24.44 20.38 3.79
N THR A 68 -25.54 20.87 3.22
CA THR A 68 -25.61 21.34 1.83
C THR A 68 -25.93 22.84 1.73
N GLN A 69 -26.32 23.49 2.82
CA GLN A 69 -26.49 24.94 2.86
C GLN A 69 -25.15 25.64 2.58
N VAL A 70 -25.16 26.51 1.58
CA VAL A 70 -24.03 27.31 1.12
C VAL A 70 -24.44 28.73 0.80
N GLU A 71 -23.51 29.65 1.06
CA GLU A 71 -23.57 31.01 0.53
C GLU A 71 -23.42 30.99 -0.99
N LYS A 72 -23.91 32.06 -1.63
CA LYS A 72 -23.66 32.32 -3.06
C LYS A 72 -22.14 32.33 -3.27
N ASP A 73 -21.67 31.55 -4.26
CA ASP A 73 -20.25 31.40 -4.66
C ASP A 73 -19.39 30.38 -3.88
N LYS A 74 -19.98 29.66 -2.91
CA LYS A 74 -19.32 28.53 -2.21
C LYS A 74 -19.91 27.17 -2.61
N PHE A 75 -19.14 26.10 -2.40
CA PHE A 75 -19.60 24.71 -2.44
C PHE A 75 -19.25 23.99 -1.13
N ARG A 76 -19.82 22.81 -0.91
CA ARG A 76 -19.48 21.95 0.24
C ARG A 76 -18.67 20.73 -0.18
N GLY A 77 -17.97 20.09 0.76
CA GLY A 77 -17.19 18.90 0.50
C GLY A 77 -15.96 19.17 -0.38
N CYS A 78 -15.61 18.20 -1.21
CA CYS A 78 -14.51 18.32 -2.17
C CYS A 78 -14.91 17.79 -3.55
N TRP A 79 -14.34 18.40 -4.58
CA TRP A 79 -14.35 17.91 -5.94
C TRP A 79 -12.99 17.32 -6.29
N VAL A 80 -12.97 16.06 -6.71
CA VAL A 80 -11.76 15.30 -7.04
C VAL A 80 -11.80 14.93 -8.52
N TYR A 81 -10.83 15.42 -9.29
CA TYR A 81 -10.61 15.00 -10.67
C TYR A 81 -9.54 13.90 -10.73
N LEU A 82 -9.88 12.77 -11.34
CA LEU A 82 -8.97 11.65 -11.62
C LEU A 82 -8.57 11.68 -13.10
N PRO A 83 -7.38 12.23 -13.46
CA PRO A 83 -7.02 12.47 -14.85
C PRO A 83 -7.01 11.21 -15.73
N TRP A 84 -6.60 10.07 -15.16
CA TRP A 84 -6.52 8.79 -15.89
C TRP A 84 -7.89 8.15 -16.15
N LYS A 85 -8.95 8.59 -15.48
CA LYS A 85 -10.34 8.19 -15.77
C LYS A 85 -11.13 9.28 -16.50
N GLY A 86 -10.64 10.53 -16.46
CA GLY A 86 -11.42 11.70 -16.85
C GLY A 86 -12.65 11.93 -15.96
N TYR A 87 -12.61 11.45 -14.71
CA TYR A 87 -13.77 11.52 -13.80
C TYR A 87 -13.63 12.71 -12.86
N PHE A 88 -14.68 13.53 -12.75
CA PHE A 88 -14.75 14.63 -11.78
C PHE A 88 -15.84 14.34 -10.75
N ILE A 89 -15.43 14.13 -9.51
CA ILE A 89 -16.26 13.50 -8.47
C ILE A 89 -16.47 14.47 -7.30
N HIS A 90 -17.72 14.81 -7.01
CA HIS A 90 -18.08 15.55 -5.80
C HIS A 90 -18.33 14.59 -4.65
N MET A 91 -17.61 14.78 -3.55
CA MET A 91 -17.54 13.86 -2.42
C MET A 91 -17.29 14.58 -1.10
N LEU A 92 -17.34 13.86 0.02
CA LEU A 92 -17.08 14.38 1.36
C LEU A 92 -15.67 15.00 1.49
N THR A 93 -15.50 15.84 2.53
CA THR A 93 -14.16 16.34 2.94
C THR A 93 -13.24 15.18 3.35
N PRO A 94 -11.90 15.36 3.38
CA PRO A 94 -10.97 14.28 3.73
C PRO A 94 -11.30 13.59 5.06
N LYS A 95 -11.61 14.38 6.10
CA LYS A 95 -11.93 13.87 7.44
C LYS A 95 -13.24 13.06 7.45
N GLN A 96 -14.29 13.59 6.83
CA GLN A 96 -15.58 12.91 6.73
C GLN A 96 -15.48 11.64 5.88
N TYR A 97 -14.79 11.72 4.73
CA TYR A 97 -14.58 10.57 3.84
C TYR A 97 -13.82 9.44 4.55
N SER A 98 -12.75 9.77 5.26
CA SER A 98 -11.99 8.79 6.05
C SER A 98 -12.84 8.12 7.13
N LEU A 99 -13.67 8.90 7.85
CA LEU A 99 -14.58 8.38 8.87
C LEU A 99 -15.63 7.43 8.28
N VAL A 100 -16.19 7.76 7.12
CA VAL A 100 -17.16 6.90 6.42
C VAL A 100 -16.49 5.61 5.95
N ARG A 101 -15.35 5.73 5.27
CA ARG A 101 -14.61 4.60 4.68
C ARG A 101 -14.13 3.59 5.73
N THR A 102 -13.66 4.06 6.88
CA THR A 102 -13.12 3.22 7.95
C THR A 102 -14.15 2.83 9.01
N ASN A 103 -15.43 3.18 8.85
CA ASN A 103 -16.44 2.90 9.87
C ASN A 103 -16.57 1.41 10.23
N ARG A 104 -16.39 0.51 9.26
CA ARG A 104 -16.43 -0.94 9.49
C ARG A 104 -15.18 -1.49 10.21
N ASN A 105 -14.14 -0.68 10.38
CA ASN A 105 -12.97 -1.03 11.17
C ASN A 105 -13.19 -0.80 12.67
N LYS A 106 -14.13 0.08 13.05
CA LYS A 106 -14.35 0.49 14.44
C LYS A 106 -14.46 -0.71 15.39
N ASN A 107 -13.84 -0.57 16.57
CA ASN A 107 -13.66 -1.59 17.61
C ASN A 107 -12.68 -2.73 17.28
N LEU A 108 -12.43 -3.05 16.00
CA LEU A 108 -11.27 -3.87 15.60
C LEU A 108 -10.00 -3.02 15.42
N ILE A 109 -10.23 -1.74 15.12
CA ILE A 109 -9.31 -0.61 15.16
C ILE A 109 -10.11 0.51 15.83
N THR A 110 -9.68 0.98 16.99
CA THR A 110 -10.34 2.10 17.68
C THR A 110 -10.19 3.40 16.89
N THR A 111 -10.93 4.45 17.24
CA THR A 111 -10.80 5.75 16.55
C THR A 111 -9.40 6.33 16.76
N GLU A 112 -8.87 6.20 17.97
CA GLU A 112 -7.53 6.64 18.35
C GLU A 112 -6.45 5.85 17.60
N GLU A 113 -6.60 4.53 17.50
CA GLU A 113 -5.70 3.68 16.71
C GLU A 113 -5.77 4.03 15.22
N GLN A 114 -6.97 4.26 14.67
CA GLN A 114 -7.15 4.61 13.27
C GLN A 114 -6.49 5.97 12.95
N ASP A 115 -6.53 6.93 13.88
CA ASP A 115 -5.84 8.21 13.75
C ASP A 115 -4.32 8.02 13.71
N VAL A 116 -3.73 7.13 14.53
CA VAL A 116 -2.30 6.78 14.45
C VAL A 116 -1.97 6.17 13.08
N LEU A 117 -2.77 5.22 12.61
CA LEU A 117 -2.54 4.52 11.35
C LEU A 117 -2.65 5.44 10.13
N ILE A 118 -3.64 6.35 10.10
CA ILE A 118 -3.81 7.32 9.00
C ILE A 118 -2.65 8.32 8.98
N ASN A 119 -2.09 8.70 10.13
CA ASN A 119 -0.99 9.66 10.17
C ASN A 119 0.40 9.04 9.88
N SER A 120 0.48 7.71 9.78
CA SER A 120 1.75 7.02 9.47
C SER A 120 2.24 7.24 8.03
N CYS A 121 3.55 7.12 7.85
CA CYS A 121 4.21 6.99 6.56
C CYS A 121 4.63 5.54 6.31
N VAL A 122 4.02 4.89 5.33
CA VAL A 122 4.37 3.51 4.94
C VAL A 122 5.11 3.49 3.62
N ALA A 123 6.05 2.56 3.46
CA ALA A 123 6.77 2.39 2.21
C ALA A 123 6.68 0.97 1.67
N THR A 124 6.57 0.84 0.35
CA THR A 124 6.59 -0.45 -0.36
C THR A 124 7.57 -0.38 -1.52
N ILE A 125 8.53 -1.31 -1.54
CA ILE A 125 9.64 -1.35 -2.51
C ILE A 125 9.52 -2.66 -3.28
N GLY A 126 9.34 -2.57 -4.60
CA GLY A 126 8.95 -3.68 -5.47
C GLY A 126 7.44 -3.91 -5.46
N LEU A 127 6.80 -3.84 -6.63
CA LEU A 127 5.33 -3.84 -6.76
C LEU A 127 4.75 -5.09 -7.43
N SER A 128 5.55 -6.09 -7.76
CA SER A 128 5.03 -7.39 -8.24
C SER A 128 4.19 -8.13 -7.18
N ILE A 129 4.69 -8.25 -5.94
CA ILE A 129 3.90 -8.66 -4.77
C ILE A 129 3.40 -7.41 -4.01
N GLY A 130 4.26 -6.39 -3.93
CA GLY A 130 3.98 -5.18 -3.17
C GLY A 130 2.76 -4.38 -3.61
N ASN A 131 2.25 -4.55 -4.85
CA ASN A 131 0.97 -3.93 -5.26
C ASN A 131 -0.17 -4.28 -4.29
N SER A 132 -0.26 -5.56 -3.91
CA SER A 132 -1.34 -6.04 -3.06
C SER A 132 -1.12 -5.60 -1.61
N ILE A 133 0.14 -5.49 -1.17
CA ILE A 133 0.50 -4.93 0.14
C ILE A 133 0.08 -3.45 0.21
N ALA A 134 0.54 -2.62 -0.73
CA ALA A 134 0.27 -1.18 -0.74
C ALA A 134 -1.24 -0.89 -0.80
N THR A 135 -1.99 -1.59 -1.64
CA THR A 135 -3.46 -1.45 -1.70
C THR A 135 -4.15 -2.00 -0.45
N SER A 136 -3.69 -3.11 0.14
CA SER A 136 -4.25 -3.64 1.40
C SER A 136 -4.07 -2.66 2.56
N LEU A 137 -2.92 -1.99 2.65
CA LEU A 137 -2.68 -0.93 3.64
C LEU A 137 -3.67 0.23 3.44
N ALA A 138 -3.81 0.71 2.21
CA ALA A 138 -4.76 1.78 1.86
C ALA A 138 -6.21 1.40 2.25
N TYR A 139 -6.65 0.18 1.94
CA TYR A 139 -7.99 -0.30 2.32
C TYR A 139 -8.23 -0.30 3.84
N ASN A 140 -7.20 -0.58 4.64
CA ASN A 140 -7.27 -0.56 6.10
C ASN A 140 -7.14 0.86 6.70
N GLY A 141 -6.97 1.88 5.87
CA GLY A 141 -6.71 3.25 6.35
C GLY A 141 -5.33 3.39 7.00
N ILE A 142 -4.36 2.59 6.57
CA ILE A 142 -2.98 2.65 7.05
C ILE A 142 -2.15 3.41 6.02
N GLY A 143 -1.50 4.49 6.45
CA GLY A 143 -0.59 5.27 5.64
C GLY A 143 -1.25 6.41 4.88
N GLY A 144 -1.45 7.55 5.53
CA GLY A 144 -1.82 8.81 4.86
C GLY A 144 -0.67 9.39 4.04
N LYS A 145 0.55 8.89 4.27
CA LYS A 145 1.72 9.09 3.41
C LYS A 145 2.22 7.72 2.92
N VAL A 146 2.38 7.58 1.62
CA VAL A 146 2.84 6.34 1.00
C VAL A 146 4.08 6.60 0.15
N LYS A 147 5.13 5.79 0.32
CA LYS A 147 6.29 5.76 -0.56
C LYS A 147 6.30 4.49 -1.40
N LEU A 148 6.41 4.63 -2.72
CA LEU A 148 6.49 3.50 -3.64
C LEU A 148 7.78 3.57 -4.43
N ALA A 149 8.49 2.45 -4.56
CA ALA A 149 9.68 2.35 -5.39
C ALA A 149 9.60 1.13 -6.31
N GLU A 150 9.67 1.37 -7.62
CA GLU A 150 9.54 0.37 -8.68
C GLU A 150 9.98 0.99 -10.00
N PHE A 151 10.66 0.20 -10.84
CA PHE A 151 11.17 0.63 -12.15
C PHE A 151 10.52 -0.12 -13.31
N ASP A 152 9.90 -1.28 -13.06
CA ASP A 152 9.34 -2.12 -14.11
C ASP A 152 8.03 -1.59 -14.72
N THR A 153 7.75 -2.07 -15.93
CA THR A 153 6.45 -2.00 -16.59
C THR A 153 5.64 -3.29 -16.37
N ILE A 154 4.34 -3.22 -16.59
CA ILE A 154 3.46 -4.39 -16.52
C ILE A 154 3.62 -5.22 -17.78
N ASP A 155 4.07 -6.47 -17.62
CA ASP A 155 4.01 -7.47 -18.70
C ASP A 155 2.72 -8.29 -18.61
N THR A 156 2.29 -8.89 -19.72
CA THR A 156 1.18 -9.85 -19.74
C THR A 156 1.39 -11.00 -18.75
N SER A 157 2.63 -11.46 -18.59
CA SER A 157 3.01 -12.50 -17.62
C SER A 157 2.81 -12.08 -16.17
N ASN A 158 2.64 -10.79 -15.89
CA ASN A 158 2.44 -10.24 -14.54
C ASN A 158 0.96 -10.22 -14.14
N LEU A 159 0.03 -10.30 -15.10
CA LEU A 159 -1.42 -10.24 -14.85
C LEU A 159 -1.94 -11.43 -14.01
N ASN A 160 -1.14 -12.48 -13.83
CA ASN A 160 -1.46 -13.60 -12.95
C ASN A 160 -1.32 -13.28 -11.45
N ARG A 161 -0.71 -12.15 -11.08
CA ARG A 161 -0.36 -11.81 -9.68
C ARG A 161 -0.33 -10.32 -9.34
N ILE A 162 -0.36 -9.45 -10.34
CA ILE A 162 -0.58 -8.01 -10.17
C ILE A 162 -2.04 -7.73 -10.48
N ARG A 163 -2.70 -6.94 -9.64
CA ARG A 163 -4.05 -6.43 -9.92
C ARG A 163 -3.97 -5.38 -11.02
N ALA A 164 -4.02 -5.79 -12.28
CA ALA A 164 -4.06 -4.91 -13.45
C ALA A 164 -4.88 -5.54 -14.58
N GLY A 165 -5.39 -4.73 -15.48
CA GLY A 165 -6.12 -5.17 -16.67
C GLY A 165 -5.22 -5.29 -17.91
N ILE A 166 -5.71 -6.00 -18.93
CA ILE A 166 -5.08 -6.12 -20.26
C ILE A 166 -4.68 -4.76 -20.85
N CYS A 167 -5.51 -3.72 -20.69
CA CYS A 167 -5.25 -2.39 -21.23
C CYS A 167 -4.04 -1.67 -20.61
N GLN A 168 -3.50 -2.21 -19.51
CA GLN A 168 -2.40 -1.60 -18.74
C GLN A 168 -1.05 -2.30 -19.00
N VAL A 169 -1.02 -3.30 -19.88
CA VAL A 169 0.25 -3.92 -20.32
C VAL A 169 1.10 -2.86 -21.02
N GLY A 170 2.38 -2.77 -20.64
CA GLY A 170 3.31 -1.75 -21.09
C GLY A 170 3.31 -0.46 -20.25
N GLU A 171 2.33 -0.26 -19.36
CA GLU A 171 2.35 0.87 -18.42
C GLU A 171 3.32 0.61 -17.27
N LYS A 172 3.85 1.67 -16.66
CA LYS A 172 4.70 1.53 -15.46
C LYS A 172 3.89 0.94 -14.31
N LYS A 173 4.40 -0.09 -13.65
CA LYS A 173 3.73 -0.73 -12.48
C LYS A 173 3.41 0.31 -11.41
N ILE A 174 4.38 1.16 -11.08
CA ILE A 174 4.22 2.21 -10.04
C ILE A 174 3.08 3.18 -10.34
N ASP A 175 2.86 3.49 -11.62
CA ASP A 175 1.83 4.43 -12.05
C ASP A 175 0.44 3.80 -11.88
N VAL A 176 0.28 2.54 -12.30
CA VAL A 176 -0.98 1.78 -12.11
C VAL A 176 -1.32 1.59 -10.64
N ILE A 177 -0.34 1.25 -9.80
CA ILE A 177 -0.59 1.06 -8.36
C ILE A 177 -0.85 2.40 -7.66
N SER A 178 -0.17 3.48 -8.06
CA SER A 178 -0.45 4.83 -7.54
C SER A 178 -1.90 5.25 -7.82
N GLN A 179 -2.39 5.01 -9.05
CA GLN A 179 -3.79 5.27 -9.43
C GLN A 179 -4.76 4.47 -8.57
N GLN A 180 -4.50 3.18 -8.35
CA GLN A 180 -5.36 2.33 -7.50
C GLN A 180 -5.43 2.84 -6.06
N ILE A 181 -4.32 3.31 -5.49
CA ILE A 181 -4.32 3.90 -4.14
C ILE A 181 -5.15 5.17 -4.12
N TYR A 182 -5.02 6.06 -5.12
CA TYR A 182 -5.85 7.26 -5.21
C TYR A 182 -7.34 6.96 -5.46
N GLU A 183 -7.67 5.87 -6.16
CA GLU A 183 -9.04 5.40 -6.34
C GLU A 183 -9.65 4.85 -5.03
N ILE A 184 -8.82 4.41 -4.07
CA ILE A 184 -9.24 4.02 -2.72
C ILE A 184 -9.38 5.25 -1.82
N ASP A 185 -8.41 6.15 -1.88
CA ASP A 185 -8.39 7.38 -1.09
C ASP A 185 -7.61 8.48 -1.83
N PRO A 186 -8.30 9.48 -2.40
CA PRO A 186 -7.66 10.50 -3.23
C PRO A 186 -6.79 11.46 -2.41
N PHE A 187 -6.89 11.45 -1.08
CA PHE A 187 -6.19 12.38 -0.21
C PHE A 187 -4.85 11.84 0.32
N ILE A 188 -4.49 10.59 0.00
CA ILE A 188 -3.20 10.01 0.38
C ILE A 188 -2.06 10.75 -0.32
N GLN A 189 -1.08 11.21 0.44
CA GLN A 189 0.13 11.81 -0.09
C GLN A 189 1.11 10.73 -0.57
N GLN A 190 1.41 10.70 -1.87
CA GLN A 190 2.29 9.69 -2.45
C GLN A 190 3.67 10.25 -2.85
N TYR A 191 4.73 9.50 -2.53
CA TYR A 191 6.10 9.72 -2.98
C TYR A 191 6.52 8.58 -3.90
N LEU A 192 6.75 8.89 -5.18
CA LEU A 192 6.99 7.87 -6.21
C LEU A 192 8.44 7.87 -6.69
N PHE A 193 9.16 6.79 -6.40
CA PHE A 193 10.52 6.51 -6.89
C PHE A 193 10.41 5.63 -8.14
N LYS A 194 10.07 6.27 -9.28
CA LYS A 194 9.67 5.61 -10.54
C LYS A 194 10.78 4.89 -11.30
N ASN A 195 12.01 5.04 -10.85
CA ASN A 195 13.19 4.37 -11.39
C ASN A 195 13.79 3.43 -10.33
N GLY A 196 13.01 3.06 -9.31
CA GLY A 196 13.51 2.32 -8.16
C GLY A 196 14.34 3.16 -7.21
N LEU A 197 14.96 2.48 -6.24
CA LEU A 197 15.94 3.07 -5.33
C LEU A 197 17.35 2.83 -5.86
N ASP A 198 18.22 3.80 -5.67
CA ASP A 198 19.64 3.74 -6.00
C ASP A 198 20.46 4.56 -5.00
N ASP A 199 21.79 4.55 -5.12
CA ASP A 199 22.66 5.26 -4.19
C ASP A 199 22.42 6.79 -4.16
N SER A 200 21.90 7.37 -5.25
CA SER A 200 21.66 8.81 -5.34
C SER A 200 20.42 9.25 -4.57
N ASN A 201 19.42 8.37 -4.43
CA ASN A 201 18.13 8.69 -3.83
C ASN A 201 17.85 7.98 -2.50
N LEU A 202 18.61 6.93 -2.17
CA LEU A 202 18.36 6.08 -1.00
C LEU A 202 18.40 6.88 0.31
N GLU A 203 19.32 7.82 0.49
CA GLU A 203 19.35 8.64 1.70
C GLU A 203 18.14 9.59 1.80
N SER A 204 17.76 10.22 0.69
CA SER A 204 16.59 11.10 0.63
C SER A 204 15.29 10.37 0.98
N PHE A 205 15.21 9.06 0.64
CA PHE A 205 14.08 8.20 0.98
C PHE A 205 13.85 8.09 2.50
N PHE A 206 14.88 8.23 3.34
CA PHE A 206 14.74 8.17 4.80
C PHE A 206 14.61 9.55 5.47
N ILE A 207 14.97 10.65 4.80
CA ILE A 207 14.99 11.98 5.41
C ILE A 207 13.62 12.66 5.31
N LYS A 208 13.09 12.83 4.08
CA LYS A 208 11.83 13.55 3.87
C LYS A 208 10.66 12.63 4.14
N ASP A 209 9.86 12.88 5.18
CA ASP A 209 8.79 11.99 5.63
C ASP A 209 9.31 10.56 5.84
N LYS A 210 10.22 10.40 6.80
CA LYS A 210 10.82 9.12 7.17
C LYS A 210 9.73 8.04 7.28
N PRO A 211 9.88 6.87 6.63
CA PRO A 211 8.93 5.78 6.79
C PRO A 211 8.87 5.32 8.25
N ASP A 212 7.67 5.01 8.72
CA ASP A 212 7.42 4.34 9.99
C ASP A 212 7.52 2.82 9.84
N ILE A 213 7.34 2.29 8.63
CA ILE A 213 7.54 0.89 8.27
C ILE A 213 7.84 0.74 6.78
N ILE A 214 8.73 -0.19 6.44
CA ILE A 214 9.11 -0.51 5.06
C ILE A 214 8.73 -1.95 4.73
N PHE A 215 8.02 -2.15 3.64
CA PHE A 215 7.79 -3.43 3.00
C PHE A 215 8.76 -3.59 1.83
N GLU A 216 9.72 -4.50 1.98
CA GLU A 216 10.76 -4.78 0.99
C GLU A 216 10.43 -6.08 0.27
N VAL A 217 10.14 -6.01 -1.04
CA VAL A 217 9.77 -7.18 -1.86
C VAL A 217 10.40 -7.13 -3.25
N ILE A 218 11.71 -6.85 -3.30
CA ILE A 218 12.53 -6.82 -4.53
C ILE A 218 13.40 -8.07 -4.67
N ASP A 219 13.89 -8.33 -5.88
CA ASP A 219 14.84 -9.42 -6.18
C ASP A 219 16.31 -8.94 -6.23
N ASP A 220 16.57 -7.63 -6.07
CA ASP A 220 17.91 -7.05 -6.03
C ASP A 220 18.53 -7.14 -4.62
N PHE A 221 19.44 -8.10 -4.43
CA PHE A 221 20.12 -8.34 -3.17
C PHE A 221 21.01 -7.18 -2.69
N VAL A 222 21.69 -6.48 -3.60
CA VAL A 222 22.54 -5.35 -3.23
C VAL A 222 21.67 -4.26 -2.61
N MET A 223 20.55 -3.95 -3.27
CA MET A 223 19.61 -2.96 -2.76
C MET A 223 18.91 -3.42 -1.47
N LYS A 224 18.58 -4.72 -1.32
CA LYS A 224 18.07 -5.27 -0.06
C LYS A 224 18.98 -4.99 1.12
N ILE A 225 20.30 -5.15 0.93
CA ILE A 225 21.31 -4.91 1.97
C ILE A 225 21.41 -3.41 2.26
N LYS A 226 21.62 -2.59 1.22
CA LYS A 226 21.76 -1.13 1.37
C LYS A 226 20.54 -0.50 2.07
N LEU A 227 19.34 -0.92 1.69
CA LEU A 227 18.10 -0.49 2.32
C LEU A 227 18.06 -0.84 3.81
N ARG A 228 18.46 -2.06 4.20
CA ARG A 228 18.49 -2.48 5.60
C ARG A 228 19.55 -1.74 6.42
N LEU A 229 20.73 -1.49 5.85
CA LEU A 229 21.75 -0.66 6.50
C LEU A 229 21.22 0.75 6.79
N MET A 230 20.47 1.32 5.84
CA MET A 230 19.83 2.62 6.04
C MET A 230 18.66 2.54 7.04
N ALA A 231 17.81 1.52 6.97
CA ALA A 231 16.75 1.30 7.93
C ALA A 231 17.29 1.14 9.36
N LYS A 232 18.41 0.45 9.53
CA LYS A 232 19.18 0.34 10.77
C LYS A 232 19.70 1.69 11.27
N LYS A 233 20.32 2.50 10.38
CA LYS A 233 20.77 3.88 10.68
C LYS A 233 19.61 4.73 11.21
N TYR A 234 18.47 4.71 10.52
CA TYR A 234 17.30 5.56 10.79
C TYR A 234 16.28 4.96 11.78
N GLY A 235 16.51 3.74 12.28
CA GLY A 235 15.61 3.04 13.20
C GLY A 235 14.21 2.84 12.60
N VAL A 236 14.14 2.19 11.45
CA VAL A 236 12.89 1.91 10.73
C VAL A 236 12.71 0.41 10.60
N PRO A 237 11.55 -0.17 10.99
CA PRO A 237 11.31 -1.59 10.82
C PRO A 237 11.19 -1.96 9.35
N VAL A 238 11.77 -3.11 8.99
CA VAL A 238 11.68 -3.69 7.64
C VAL A 238 10.91 -5.00 7.72
N VAL A 239 9.90 -5.14 6.88
CA VAL A 239 9.13 -6.37 6.69
C VAL A 239 9.36 -6.85 5.27
N MET A 240 9.83 -8.08 5.11
CA MET A 240 9.98 -8.73 3.82
C MET A 240 9.02 -9.91 3.73
N CYS A 241 8.26 -9.96 2.64
CA CYS A 241 7.31 -11.04 2.38
C CYS A 241 7.76 -11.84 1.16
N THR A 242 8.11 -13.10 1.37
CA THR A 242 8.61 -13.99 0.31
C THR A 242 7.62 -15.13 0.08
N ASN A 243 7.13 -15.24 -1.15
CA ASN A 243 6.18 -16.27 -1.56
C ASN A 243 6.94 -17.46 -2.14
N ILE A 244 6.74 -18.65 -1.56
CA ILE A 244 7.50 -19.86 -1.87
C ILE A 244 6.53 -21.01 -2.11
N GLY A 245 6.03 -21.11 -3.35
CA GLY A 245 4.92 -22.02 -3.67
C GLY A 245 3.66 -21.67 -2.86
N ASP A 246 3.11 -22.65 -2.15
CA ASP A 246 1.95 -22.51 -1.27
C ASP A 246 2.35 -22.15 0.18
N ARG A 247 3.43 -21.38 0.32
CA ARG A 247 3.98 -20.94 1.60
C ARG A 247 4.34 -19.46 1.56
N VAL A 248 4.26 -18.80 2.71
CA VAL A 248 4.69 -17.42 2.89
C VAL A 248 5.73 -17.38 4.01
N LEU A 249 6.90 -16.82 3.69
CA LEU A 249 7.90 -16.43 4.68
C LEU A 249 7.76 -14.92 4.92
N ILE A 250 7.64 -14.55 6.18
CA ILE A 250 7.64 -13.15 6.63
C ILE A 250 8.85 -12.94 7.52
N ASP A 251 9.74 -12.07 7.08
CA ASP A 251 10.88 -11.62 7.87
C ASP A 251 10.59 -10.22 8.40
N ILE A 252 10.71 -10.05 9.72
CA ILE A 252 10.46 -8.80 10.42
C ILE A 252 11.74 -8.40 11.14
N GLU A 253 12.33 -7.27 10.73
CA GLU A 253 13.54 -6.71 11.34
C GLU A 253 13.16 -5.39 12.02
N ARG A 254 12.96 -5.43 13.34
CA ARG A 254 12.57 -4.29 14.17
C ARG A 254 13.75 -3.39 14.54
N PHE A 255 14.36 -2.75 13.55
CA PHE A 255 15.48 -1.82 13.77
C PHE A 255 15.11 -0.58 14.60
N ASP A 256 13.83 -0.30 14.76
CA ASP A 256 13.29 0.69 15.69
C ASP A 256 13.39 0.26 17.16
N LEU A 257 13.40 -1.05 17.45
CA LEU A 257 13.55 -1.60 18.79
C LEU A 257 15.01 -1.97 19.10
N ASP A 258 15.68 -2.59 18.14
CA ASP A 258 17.07 -3.02 18.28
C ASP A 258 17.83 -2.75 16.98
N LYS A 259 18.69 -1.73 17.03
CA LYS A 259 19.54 -1.38 15.88
C LYS A 259 20.64 -2.39 15.65
N ASP A 260 21.02 -3.21 16.62
CA ASP A 260 22.12 -4.16 16.48
C ASP A 260 21.71 -5.48 15.84
N LEU A 261 20.42 -5.67 15.55
CA LEU A 261 19.91 -6.84 14.83
C LEU A 261 20.75 -7.17 13.58
N PRO A 262 21.10 -8.46 13.39
CA PRO A 262 21.77 -8.92 12.19
C PRO A 262 20.81 -8.85 11.00
N LEU A 263 21.35 -8.56 9.81
CA LEU A 263 20.55 -8.52 8.59
C LEU A 263 19.99 -9.91 8.27
N PHE A 264 18.76 -9.94 7.77
CA PHE A 264 18.03 -11.17 7.42
C PHE A 264 17.99 -12.18 8.58
N GLY A 265 17.92 -11.68 9.83
CA GLY A 265 17.88 -12.52 11.02
C GLY A 265 19.13 -13.38 11.25
N GLY A 266 20.28 -13.00 10.67
CA GLY A 266 21.54 -13.73 10.84
C GLY A 266 21.68 -15.00 10.00
N ARG A 267 20.69 -15.34 9.15
CA ARG A 267 20.74 -16.54 8.27
C ARG A 267 21.85 -16.49 7.22
N VAL A 268 22.42 -15.31 6.98
CA VAL A 268 23.34 -15.04 5.88
C VAL A 268 24.59 -14.34 6.39
N GLU A 269 25.33 -14.97 7.30
CA GLU A 269 26.62 -14.45 7.78
C GLU A 269 27.60 -14.26 6.61
N ASN A 270 28.35 -13.14 6.62
CA ASN A 270 29.34 -12.72 5.60
C ASN A 270 28.79 -12.44 4.18
N ILE A 271 27.63 -12.99 3.83
CA ILE A 271 27.00 -12.82 2.51
C ILE A 271 26.73 -11.34 2.15
N PRO A 272 26.26 -10.46 3.07
CA PRO A 272 26.12 -9.05 2.75
C PRO A 272 27.42 -8.40 2.28
N GLU A 273 28.55 -8.71 2.92
CA GLU A 273 29.86 -8.18 2.53
C GLU A 273 30.33 -8.79 1.21
N GLU A 274 30.16 -10.10 1.02
CA GLU A 274 30.46 -10.77 -0.25
C GLU A 274 29.70 -10.14 -1.43
N ILE A 275 28.40 -9.91 -1.27
CA ILE A 275 27.54 -9.34 -2.31
C ILE A 275 27.92 -7.88 -2.61
N LEU A 276 28.18 -7.08 -1.57
CA LEU A 276 28.54 -5.67 -1.74
C LEU A 276 29.92 -5.50 -2.39
N ASN A 277 30.85 -6.42 -2.14
CA ASN A 277 32.21 -6.36 -2.68
C ASN A 277 32.37 -7.08 -4.03
N ASN A 278 31.35 -7.80 -4.49
CA ASN A 278 31.39 -8.53 -5.77
C ASN A 278 30.74 -7.72 -6.91
N PRO A 279 31.52 -7.17 -7.86
CA PRO A 279 30.98 -6.45 -9.01
C PRO A 279 30.26 -7.38 -10.01
N ASP A 280 30.55 -8.69 -9.99
CA ASP A 280 30.07 -9.71 -10.92
C ASP A 280 28.89 -10.51 -10.33
N ASN A 281 27.89 -9.83 -9.74
CA ASN A 281 26.68 -10.46 -9.22
C ASN A 281 25.81 -11.05 -10.34
N THR A 282 26.22 -12.21 -10.85
CA THR A 282 25.51 -12.97 -11.89
C THR A 282 24.18 -13.55 -11.39
N ASP A 283 23.28 -13.92 -12.30
CA ASP A 283 21.97 -14.49 -11.95
C ASP A 283 22.07 -15.86 -11.24
N ILE A 284 23.15 -16.62 -11.47
CA ILE A 284 23.43 -17.87 -10.73
C ILE A 284 23.68 -17.56 -9.26
N LEU A 285 24.56 -16.58 -8.97
CA LEU A 285 24.86 -16.15 -7.60
C LEU A 285 23.61 -15.61 -6.91
N LYS A 286 22.79 -14.80 -7.60
CA LYS A 286 21.51 -14.30 -7.05
C LYS A 286 20.57 -15.43 -6.63
N ASN A 287 20.50 -16.52 -7.40
CA ASN A 287 19.66 -17.67 -7.05
C ASN A 287 20.20 -18.42 -5.84
N GLU A 288 21.52 -18.59 -5.73
CA GLU A 288 22.13 -19.20 -4.54
C GLU A 288 21.89 -18.35 -3.28
N TYR A 289 22.07 -17.03 -3.38
CA TYR A 289 21.76 -16.11 -2.28
C TYR A 289 20.29 -16.14 -1.90
N ALA A 290 19.36 -16.23 -2.87
CA ALA A 290 17.94 -16.37 -2.59
C ALA A 290 17.62 -17.64 -1.78
N VAL A 291 18.19 -18.78 -2.16
CA VAL A 291 18.00 -20.05 -1.46
C VAL A 291 18.57 -19.99 -0.05
N LYS A 292 19.77 -19.41 0.12
CA LYS A 292 20.40 -19.25 1.45
C LYS A 292 19.62 -18.31 2.35
N LEU A 293 19.16 -17.17 1.82
CA LEU A 293 18.37 -16.19 2.56
C LEU A 293 17.07 -16.82 3.07
N VAL A 294 16.36 -17.58 2.23
CA VAL A 294 15.13 -18.26 2.64
C VAL A 294 15.38 -19.41 3.61
N GLY A 295 16.50 -20.13 3.47
CA GLY A 295 16.78 -21.40 4.16
C GLY A 295 16.30 -22.58 3.32
N ARG A 296 17.23 -23.40 2.83
CA ARG A 296 16.95 -24.49 1.88
C ARG A 296 15.91 -25.47 2.41
N GLU A 297 15.99 -25.79 3.70
CA GLU A 297 15.09 -26.67 4.44
C GLU A 297 13.65 -26.14 4.53
N LEU A 298 13.46 -24.83 4.38
CA LEU A 298 12.15 -24.20 4.40
C LEU A 298 11.48 -24.17 3.01
N ILE A 299 12.25 -24.40 1.94
CA ILE A 299 11.74 -24.40 0.57
C ILE A 299 11.16 -25.79 0.25
N PRO A 300 9.87 -25.90 -0.13
CA PRO A 300 9.31 -27.17 -0.59
C PRO A 300 10.00 -27.66 -1.86
N ASP A 301 10.17 -28.98 -2.01
CA ASP A 301 10.86 -29.60 -3.15
C ASP A 301 10.36 -29.11 -4.50
N ARG A 302 9.04 -28.94 -4.65
CA ARG A 302 8.44 -28.41 -5.88
C ARG A 302 8.93 -27.00 -6.23
N ALA A 303 9.07 -26.14 -5.22
CA ALA A 303 9.60 -24.79 -5.41
C ALA A 303 11.10 -24.82 -5.68
N LEU A 304 11.85 -25.69 -5.01
CA LEU A 304 13.29 -25.86 -5.23
C LEU A 304 13.59 -26.38 -6.65
N ASN A 305 12.85 -27.39 -7.11
CA ASN A 305 12.94 -27.92 -8.47
C ASN A 305 12.64 -26.84 -9.53
N SER A 306 11.76 -25.89 -9.21
CA SER A 306 11.49 -24.76 -10.09
C SER A 306 12.72 -23.87 -10.28
N VAL A 307 13.53 -23.65 -9.23
CA VAL A 307 14.78 -22.86 -9.32
C VAL A 307 15.74 -23.50 -10.33
N SER A 308 15.92 -24.82 -10.29
CA SER A 308 16.80 -25.55 -11.22
C SER A 308 16.29 -25.61 -12.66
N ALA A 309 15.00 -25.32 -12.88
CA ALA A 309 14.37 -25.28 -14.20
C ALA A 309 14.38 -23.87 -14.83
N ILE A 310 14.74 -22.82 -14.08
CA ILE A 310 14.87 -21.46 -14.62
C ILE A 310 15.98 -21.41 -15.66
N GLY A 311 15.69 -20.78 -16.81
CA GLY A 311 16.59 -20.74 -17.97
C GLY A 311 16.61 -22.03 -18.80
N LYS A 312 15.82 -23.05 -18.43
CA LYS A 312 15.62 -24.29 -19.18
C LYS A 312 14.16 -24.43 -19.62
N ASP A 313 13.29 -24.76 -18.66
CA ASP A 313 11.84 -24.97 -18.88
C ASP A 313 11.00 -23.82 -18.29
N LEU A 314 11.58 -23.01 -17.40
CA LEU A 314 10.94 -21.88 -16.77
C LEU A 314 11.68 -20.57 -17.07
N VAL A 315 10.92 -19.49 -17.24
CA VAL A 315 11.48 -18.14 -17.41
C VAL A 315 11.78 -17.46 -16.08
N ALA A 316 11.02 -17.78 -15.03
CA ALA A 316 11.12 -17.18 -13.71
C ALA A 316 10.50 -18.08 -12.64
N ARG A 317 10.65 -17.70 -11.36
CA ARG A 317 10.04 -18.40 -10.23
C ARG A 317 8.51 -18.39 -10.35
N PRO A 318 7.82 -19.55 -10.24
CA PRO A 318 6.37 -19.59 -10.24
C PRO A 318 5.78 -18.85 -9.04
N GLN A 319 4.73 -18.06 -9.27
CA GLN A 319 4.02 -17.30 -8.26
C GLN A 319 2.51 -17.39 -8.52
N LEU A 320 1.72 -17.49 -7.44
CA LEU A 320 0.26 -17.56 -7.49
C LEU A 320 -0.37 -16.36 -6.79
N MET A 321 -1.48 -15.85 -7.34
CA MET A 321 -2.25 -14.76 -6.73
C MET A 321 -2.78 -15.13 -5.33
N SER A 322 -3.10 -16.41 -5.08
CA SER A 322 -3.53 -16.88 -3.76
C SER A 322 -2.49 -16.57 -2.68
N THR A 323 -1.24 -16.93 -2.93
CA THR A 323 -0.12 -16.66 -2.01
C THR A 323 0.13 -15.17 -1.85
N VAL A 324 0.05 -14.40 -2.95
CA VAL A 324 0.17 -12.93 -2.94
C VAL A 324 -0.91 -12.29 -2.07
N THR A 325 -2.16 -12.73 -2.22
CA THR A 325 -3.31 -12.20 -1.47
C THR A 325 -3.20 -12.50 0.03
N ILE A 326 -2.78 -13.71 0.40
CA ILE A 326 -2.56 -14.05 1.80
C ILE A 326 -1.40 -13.24 2.39
N SER A 327 -0.28 -13.12 1.66
CA SER A 327 0.87 -12.32 2.08
C SER A 327 0.51 -10.84 2.30
N SER A 328 -0.39 -10.27 1.49
CA SER A 328 -0.80 -8.87 1.63
C SER A 328 -1.71 -8.63 2.84
N GLY A 329 -2.63 -9.56 3.13
CA GLY A 329 -3.44 -9.51 4.34
C GLY A 329 -2.59 -9.59 5.61
N LEU A 330 -1.61 -10.49 5.62
CA LEU A 330 -0.65 -10.61 6.73
C LEU A 330 0.22 -9.36 6.88
N SER A 331 0.66 -8.76 5.77
CA SER A 331 1.43 -7.52 5.76
C SER A 331 0.64 -6.37 6.40
N ALA A 332 -0.64 -6.20 6.04
CA ALA A 332 -1.49 -5.18 6.63
C ALA A 332 -1.73 -5.42 8.13
N TYR A 333 -1.91 -6.69 8.53
CA TYR A 333 -2.00 -7.07 9.94
C TYR A 333 -0.73 -6.70 10.72
N ILE A 334 0.45 -7.03 10.19
CA ILE A 334 1.75 -6.75 10.81
C ILE A 334 1.99 -5.24 10.90
N ALA A 335 1.74 -4.48 9.83
CA ALA A 335 1.83 -3.02 9.85
C ALA A 335 1.00 -2.44 10.99
N ARG A 336 -0.28 -2.85 11.10
CA ARG A 336 -1.14 -2.39 12.19
C ARG A 336 -0.54 -2.69 13.55
N LYS A 337 -0.10 -3.93 13.80
CA LYS A 337 0.45 -4.33 15.11
C LYS A 337 1.74 -3.57 15.45
N ILE A 338 2.62 -3.33 14.47
CA ILE A 338 3.87 -2.59 14.67
C ILE A 338 3.59 -1.10 14.91
N LEU A 339 2.79 -0.46 14.04
CA LEU A 339 2.51 0.97 14.10
C LEU A 339 1.74 1.38 15.37
N LEU A 340 0.90 0.48 15.89
CA LEU A 340 0.19 0.70 17.16
C LEU A 340 1.02 0.35 18.40
N GLY A 341 2.24 -0.17 18.25
CA GLY A 341 3.08 -0.60 19.37
C GLY A 341 2.53 -1.83 20.12
N GLU A 342 1.64 -2.60 19.50
CA GLU A 342 0.98 -3.76 20.11
C GLU A 342 1.81 -5.04 20.03
N THR A 343 3.00 -4.98 19.43
CA THR A 343 3.84 -6.14 19.22
C THR A 343 5.32 -5.82 19.23
N ASN A 344 6.10 -6.79 19.71
CA ASN A 344 7.56 -6.84 19.61
C ASN A 344 8.02 -7.96 18.66
N LEU A 345 7.13 -8.45 17.77
CA LEU A 345 7.49 -9.45 16.76
C LEU A 345 8.71 -8.99 15.97
N SER A 346 9.74 -9.83 15.96
CA SER A 346 11.01 -9.68 15.24
C SER A 346 11.55 -11.08 14.97
N GLY A 347 12.02 -11.33 13.75
CA GLY A 347 12.47 -12.63 13.29
C GLY A 347 11.69 -13.15 12.07
N SER A 348 11.81 -14.46 11.83
CA SER A 348 11.27 -15.16 10.66
C SER A 348 10.06 -16.00 11.01
N TYR A 349 8.96 -15.77 10.29
CA TYR A 349 7.70 -16.46 10.50
C TYR A 349 7.26 -17.15 9.22
N PHE A 350 6.91 -18.42 9.35
CA PHE A 350 6.63 -19.26 8.20
C PHE A 350 5.21 -19.79 8.26
N ILE A 351 4.47 -19.61 7.17
CA ILE A 351 3.07 -20.02 7.06
C ILE A 351 2.95 -20.99 5.89
N LYS A 352 2.52 -22.21 6.19
CA LYS A 352 2.25 -23.26 5.21
C LYS A 352 0.75 -23.40 5.05
N PHE A 353 0.23 -23.20 3.85
CA PHE A 353 -1.23 -23.22 3.65
C PHE A 353 -1.84 -24.59 3.93
N SER A 354 -1.08 -25.67 3.69
CA SER A 354 -1.49 -27.03 4.00
C SER A 354 -1.75 -27.29 5.49
N GLU A 355 -1.20 -26.48 6.40
CA GLU A 355 -1.37 -26.62 7.85
C GLU A 355 -2.53 -25.76 8.39
N LEU A 356 -3.22 -24.99 7.52
CA LEU A 356 -4.34 -24.12 7.93
C LEU A 356 -5.70 -24.82 7.95
N PHE A 357 -5.80 -25.98 7.30
CA PHE A 357 -7.05 -26.74 7.17
C PHE A 357 -6.91 -28.00 8.00
N PHE A 358 -7.57 -28.03 9.16
CA PHE A 358 -7.62 -29.18 10.06
C PHE A 358 -8.66 -30.20 9.61
#